data_AF-A0A0F8XXE8-F1
#
_entry.id   AF-A0A0F8XXE8-F1
#
_cell.length_a   1.000
_cell.length_b   1.000
_cell.length_c   1.000
_cell.angle_alpha   90.00
_cell.angle_beta   90.00
_cell.angle_gamma   90.00
#
_symmetry.space_group_name_H-M   'P 1'
#
loop_
_entity.id
_entity.type
_entity.pdbx_description
1 polymer ?
#
loop_
_entity_poly.entity_id
_entity_poly.type
_entity_poly.pdbx_seq_one_letter_code
_entity_poly.pdbx_strand_id
1 'polypeptide(L)'
;MILPIDSDLFPVITGEVFDAIAADKEWQEIEIARCSEEPWYWLVNYCWTIRRDDEGSYVERVPPKEYLRLVAQDWYENPLYMLSKSRQMMVTWLLVLLHLHTGMFFDNIHICCQTKKEDDADSEMIQRAHFAFGQFPIWMRKYSPA
;
A
#
# COMPACT_ATOMS: atom_id res chain seq x y z
N MET A 1 4.84 -11.67 -11.62
CA MET A 1 5.10 -10.23 -11.65
C MET A 1 6.45 -10.02 -11.02
N ILE A 2 7.47 -9.64 -11.79
CA ILE A 2 8.83 -9.47 -11.26
C ILE A 2 8.85 -8.11 -10.58
N LEU A 3 8.98 -8.06 -9.25
CA LEU A 3 9.31 -6.81 -8.56
C LEU A 3 10.77 -6.52 -8.90
N PRO A 4 11.10 -5.49 -9.69
CA PRO A 4 12.49 -5.26 -10.10
C PRO A 4 13.38 -5.16 -8.87
N ILE A 5 14.44 -5.98 -8.84
CA ILE A 5 15.45 -6.02 -7.78
C ILE A 5 16.39 -4.82 -7.86
N ASP A 6 16.38 -4.09 -8.99
CA ASP A 6 17.27 -2.97 -9.22
C ASP A 6 16.67 -1.65 -8.71
N SER A 7 17.39 -1.08 -7.73
CA SER A 7 17.11 0.12 -6.95
C SER A 7 17.15 1.45 -7.70
N ASP A 8 17.20 1.43 -9.04
CA ASP A 8 17.42 2.63 -9.88
C ASP A 8 16.13 3.15 -10.56
N LEU A 9 14.97 2.62 -10.19
CA LEU A 9 13.69 2.89 -10.85
C LEU A 9 12.67 3.67 -10.01
N PHE A 10 13.03 4.76 -9.33
CA PHE A 10 11.99 5.60 -8.70
C PHE A 10 12.32 7.10 -8.78
N PRO A 11 11.80 7.85 -9.77
CA PRO A 11 11.54 9.25 -9.49
C PRO A 11 10.45 9.28 -8.42
N VAL A 12 10.80 9.73 -7.21
CA VAL A 12 9.81 10.13 -6.21
C VAL A 12 8.84 11.06 -6.91
N ILE A 13 7.53 10.75 -6.89
CA ILE A 13 6.53 11.69 -7.41
C ILE A 13 6.69 12.99 -6.62
N THR A 14 7.25 14.00 -7.29
CA THR A 14 7.39 15.35 -6.78
C THR A 14 6.03 16.05 -6.81
N GLY A 15 5.88 17.17 -6.10
CA GLY A 15 4.65 17.95 -6.13
C GLY A 15 4.26 18.37 -7.56
N GLU A 16 5.24 18.75 -8.37
CA GLU A 16 5.03 19.16 -9.77
C GLU A 16 4.49 18.02 -10.64
N VAL A 17 5.02 16.80 -10.48
CA VAL A 17 4.52 15.61 -11.19
C VAL A 17 3.10 15.28 -10.73
N PHE A 18 2.82 15.42 -9.43
CA PHE A 18 1.50 15.20 -8.88
C PHE A 18 0.44 16.16 -9.44
N ASP A 19 0.78 17.45 -9.55
CA ASP A 19 -0.10 18.47 -10.11
C ASP A 19 -0.38 18.23 -11.60
N ALA A 20 0.64 17.81 -12.35
CA ALA A 20 0.49 17.42 -13.75
C ALA A 20 -0.46 16.23 -13.93
N ILE A 21 -0.30 15.18 -13.11
CA ILE A 21 -1.21 14.01 -13.10
C ILE A 21 -2.63 14.46 -12.74
N ALA A 22 -2.80 15.33 -11.75
CA ALA A 22 -4.13 15.77 -11.31
C ALA A 22 -4.88 16.57 -12.40
N ALA A 23 -4.16 17.26 -13.29
CA ALA A 23 -4.77 18.05 -14.36
C ALA A 23 -5.19 17.23 -15.59
N ASP A 24 -4.56 16.07 -15.82
CA ASP A 24 -4.71 15.29 -17.05
C ASP A 24 -5.35 13.91 -16.79
N LYS A 25 -6.51 13.68 -17.41
CA LYS A 25 -7.26 12.43 -17.28
C LYS A 25 -6.57 11.25 -17.96
N GLU A 26 -5.94 11.46 -19.10
CA GLU A 26 -5.23 10.40 -19.83
C GLU A 26 -4.04 9.91 -19.00
N TRP A 27 -3.32 10.84 -18.38
CA TRP A 27 -2.26 10.51 -17.42
C TRP A 27 -2.79 9.75 -16.21
N GLN A 28 -3.93 10.13 -15.64
CA GLN A 28 -4.53 9.41 -14.51
C GLN A 28 -4.84 7.96 -14.87
N GLU A 29 -5.36 7.70 -16.07
CA GLU A 29 -5.68 6.34 -16.52
C GLU A 29 -4.41 5.49 -16.69
N ILE A 30 -3.37 6.07 -17.30
CA ILE A 30 -2.06 5.41 -17.44
C ILE A 30 -1.45 5.12 -16.07
N GLU A 31 -1.53 6.08 -15.14
CA GLU A 31 -0.94 5.96 -13.81
C GLU A 31 -1.69 4.94 -12.93
N ILE A 32 -3.02 4.89 -13.03
CA ILE A 32 -3.85 3.84 -12.40
C ILE A 32 -3.47 2.47 -12.95
N ALA A 33 -3.33 2.33 -14.27
CA ALA A 33 -2.93 1.09 -14.89
C ALA A 33 -1.54 0.64 -14.39
N ARG A 34 -0.58 1.56 -14.35
CA ARG A 34 0.75 1.29 -13.80
C ARG A 34 0.70 0.84 -12.34
N CYS A 35 -0.05 1.54 -11.50
CA CYS A 35 -0.21 1.19 -10.09
C CYS A 35 -0.86 -0.19 -9.90
N SER A 36 -1.73 -0.62 -10.81
CA SER A 36 -2.32 -1.96 -10.79
C SER A 36 -1.31 -3.06 -11.12
N GLU A 37 -0.38 -2.79 -12.03
CA GLU A 37 0.62 -3.75 -12.53
C GLU A 37 1.93 -3.76 -11.71
N GLU A 38 2.25 -2.64 -11.04
CA GLU A 38 3.44 -2.46 -10.23
C GLU A 38 3.08 -2.10 -8.76
N PRO A 39 2.70 -3.09 -7.93
CA PRO A 39 2.23 -2.84 -6.57
C PRO A 39 3.28 -2.22 -5.65
N TRP A 40 4.55 -2.58 -5.83
CA TRP A 40 5.64 -1.98 -5.06
C TRP A 40 5.82 -0.48 -5.38
N TYR A 41 5.69 -0.12 -6.66
CA TYR A 41 5.70 1.28 -7.10
C TYR A 41 4.53 2.05 -6.47
N TRP A 42 3.32 1.49 -6.53
CA TRP A 42 2.13 2.07 -5.88
C TRP A 42 2.34 2.26 -4.38
N LEU A 43 2.85 1.24 -3.70
CA LEU A 43 3.04 1.21 -2.26
C LEU A 43 4.01 2.29 -1.76
N VAL A 44 5.13 2.49 -2.44
CA VAL A 44 6.14 3.49 -2.02
C VAL A 44 5.72 4.93 -2.37
N ASN A 45 4.99 5.12 -3.47
CA ASN A 45 4.66 6.46 -3.96
C ASN A 45 3.34 7.01 -3.43
N TYR A 46 2.33 6.16 -3.24
CA TYR A 46 0.98 6.58 -2.92
C TYR A 46 0.53 6.20 -1.51
N CYS A 47 1.13 5.19 -0.88
CA CYS A 47 0.70 4.77 0.45
C CYS A 47 1.40 5.54 1.57
N TRP A 48 0.61 5.82 2.59
CA TRP A 48 1.03 6.50 3.80
C TRP A 48 0.76 5.61 5.00
N THR A 49 1.58 5.78 6.03
CA THR A 49 1.52 5.05 7.28
C THR A 49 1.50 6.03 8.45
N ILE A 50 0.97 5.56 9.58
CA ILE A 50 1.05 6.30 10.84
C ILE A 50 2.13 5.64 11.68
N ARG A 51 3.18 6.40 11.96
CA ARG A 51 4.19 6.05 12.95
C ARG A 51 3.77 6.66 14.29
N ARG A 52 3.65 5.81 15.31
CA ARG A 52 3.40 6.24 16.69
C ARG A 52 4.68 6.08 17.49
N ASP A 53 5.08 7.14 18.18
CA ASP A 53 6.16 7.13 19.16
C ASP A 53 5.72 7.90 20.42
N ASP A 54 6.64 8.05 21.37
CA ASP A 54 6.36 8.73 22.64
C ASP A 54 6.11 10.24 22.46
N GLU A 55 6.51 10.81 21.33
CA GLU A 55 6.40 12.24 21.01
C GLU A 55 5.13 12.57 20.22
N GLY A 56 4.52 11.57 19.56
CA GLY A 56 3.23 11.73 18.90
C GLY A 56 2.93 10.70 17.82
N SER A 57 2.05 11.09 16.89
CA SER A 57 1.72 10.33 15.70
C SER A 57 2.12 11.11 14.46
N TYR A 58 2.98 10.53 13.64
CA TYR A 58 3.49 11.13 12.42
C TYR A 58 2.98 10.37 11.20
N VAL A 59 2.50 11.09 10.19
CA VAL A 59 2.12 10.52 8.90
C VAL A 59 3.35 10.54 7.99
N GLU A 60 3.79 9.36 7.57
CA GLU A 60 4.96 9.20 6.70
C GLU A 60 4.67 8.23 5.56
N ARG A 61 5.32 8.42 4.41
CA ARG A 61 5.24 7.46 3.29
C ARG A 61 5.82 6.11 3.71
N VAL A 62 5.36 5.04 3.06
CA VAL A 62 5.97 3.73 3.26
C VAL A 62 7.45 3.79 2.87
N PRO A 63 8.38 3.45 3.78
CA PRO A 63 9.79 3.54 3.47
C PRO A 63 10.19 2.42 2.51
N PRO A 64 11.03 2.70 1.49
CA PRO A 64 11.48 1.70 0.51
C PRO A 64 12.56 0.78 1.11
N LYS A 65 12.23 0.06 2.18
CA LYS A 65 13.15 -0.85 2.86
C LYS A 65 13.17 -2.18 2.12
N GLU A 66 14.38 -2.68 1.84
CA GLU A 66 14.57 -3.91 1.07
C GLU A 66 13.82 -5.12 1.65
N TYR A 67 13.80 -5.28 2.98
CA TYR A 67 13.06 -6.39 3.59
C TYR A 67 11.54 -6.32 3.32
N LEU A 68 10.97 -5.12 3.17
CA LEU A 68 9.55 -4.97 2.83
C LEU A 68 9.31 -5.37 1.37
N ARG A 69 10.25 -5.05 0.48
CA ARG A 69 10.20 -5.45 -0.93
C ARG A 69 10.23 -6.97 -1.06
N LEU A 70 11.14 -7.63 -0.32
CA LEU A 70 11.24 -9.09 -0.30
C LEU A 70 9.96 -9.75 0.26
N VAL A 71 9.42 -9.24 1.37
CA VAL A 71 8.15 -9.76 1.92
C VAL A 71 6.99 -9.54 0.95
N ALA A 72 6.93 -8.40 0.25
CA ALA A 72 5.92 -8.14 -0.76
C ALA A 72 6.04 -9.11 -1.93
N GLN A 73 7.28 -9.36 -2.40
CA GLN A 73 7.56 -10.32 -3.46
C GLN A 73 7.07 -11.72 -3.08
N ASP A 74 7.49 -12.21 -1.91
CA ASP A 74 7.08 -13.52 -1.41
C ASP A 74 5.56 -13.62 -1.30
N TRP A 75 4.89 -12.58 -0.81
CA TRP A 75 3.44 -12.54 -0.69
C TRP A 75 2.74 -12.63 -2.05
N TYR A 76 3.25 -11.95 -3.09
CA TYR A 76 2.67 -12.00 -4.45
C TYR A 76 2.91 -13.34 -5.14
N GLU A 77 4.09 -13.94 -4.95
CA GLU A 77 4.49 -15.17 -5.64
C GLU A 77 3.84 -16.41 -5.04
N ASN A 78 3.40 -16.35 -3.78
CA ASN A 78 2.90 -17.50 -3.05
C ASN A 78 1.41 -17.34 -2.69
N PRO A 79 0.52 -18.22 -3.18
CA PRO A 79 -0.90 -18.16 -2.84
C PRO A 79 -1.20 -18.44 -1.36
N LEU A 80 -0.26 -19.05 -0.65
CA LEU A 80 -0.29 -19.23 0.79
C LEU A 80 1.06 -18.80 1.37
N TYR A 81 1.03 -17.77 2.21
CA TYR A 81 2.24 -17.18 2.77
C TYR A 81 2.17 -17.16 4.30
N MET A 82 3.22 -17.68 4.94
CA MET A 82 3.39 -17.63 6.38
C MET A 82 4.72 -16.94 6.70
N LEU A 83 4.65 -15.88 7.50
CA LEU A 83 5.82 -15.08 7.85
C LEU A 83 6.07 -15.10 9.35
N SER A 84 7.23 -15.64 9.74
CA SER A 84 7.78 -15.39 11.08
C SER A 84 8.44 -14.01 11.10
N LYS A 85 7.90 -13.10 11.88
CA LYS A 85 8.39 -11.71 11.98
C LYS A 85 8.68 -11.27 13.40
N SER A 86 9.76 -10.52 13.58
CA SER A 86 10.11 -9.84 14.82
C SER A 86 9.07 -8.78 15.23
N ARG A 87 9.12 -8.35 16.50
CA ARG A 87 8.32 -7.23 17.00
C ARG A 87 8.77 -5.91 16.35
N GLN A 88 7.89 -4.91 16.32
CA GLN A 88 8.18 -3.55 15.83
C GLN A 88 8.62 -3.47 14.35
N MET A 89 8.16 -4.43 13.53
CA MET A 89 8.34 -4.38 12.07
C MET A 89 7.12 -3.76 11.39
N MET A 90 7.31 -3.17 10.21
CA MET A 90 6.22 -2.58 9.40
C MET A 90 5.44 -3.61 8.58
N VAL A 91 5.67 -4.90 8.80
CA VAL A 91 5.04 -6.01 8.06
C VAL A 91 3.51 -5.93 8.12
N THR A 92 2.93 -5.53 9.25
CA THR A 92 1.46 -5.39 9.34
C THR A 92 0.95 -4.30 8.41
N TRP A 93 1.61 -3.12 8.38
CA TRP A 93 1.28 -2.06 7.44
C TRP A 93 1.43 -2.55 5.99
N LEU A 94 2.53 -3.23 5.69
CA LEU A 94 2.78 -3.81 4.37
C LEU A 94 1.63 -4.72 3.93
N LEU A 95 1.28 -5.73 4.74
CA LEU A 95 0.23 -6.68 4.38
C LEU A 95 -1.13 -5.99 4.24
N VAL A 96 -1.48 -5.06 5.12
CA VAL A 96 -2.73 -4.27 5.00
C VAL A 96 -2.76 -3.51 3.67
N LEU A 97 -1.67 -2.84 3.30
CA LEU A 97 -1.59 -2.09 2.05
C LEU A 97 -1.64 -3.01 0.81
N LEU A 98 -0.98 -4.18 0.85
CA LEU A 98 -1.04 -5.15 -0.24
C LEU A 98 -2.44 -5.73 -0.44
N HIS A 99 -3.20 -5.95 0.64
CA HIS A 99 -4.60 -6.36 0.50
C HIS A 99 -5.49 -5.18 0.07
N LEU A 100 -5.20 -3.96 0.52
CA LEU A 100 -5.89 -2.76 -0.01
C LEU A 100 -5.65 -2.63 -1.52
N HIS A 101 -4.43 -2.85 -1.99
CA HIS A 101 -4.09 -2.90 -3.42
C HIS A 101 -4.98 -3.91 -4.15
N THR A 102 -5.08 -5.14 -3.63
CA THR A 102 -5.90 -6.15 -4.30
C THR A 102 -7.37 -5.78 -4.34
N GLY A 103 -7.91 -5.22 -3.25
CA GLY A 103 -9.29 -4.74 -3.21
C GLY A 103 -9.56 -3.50 -4.09
N MET A 104 -8.54 -2.71 -4.42
CA MET A 104 -8.67 -1.53 -5.26
C MET A 104 -8.57 -1.82 -6.76
N PHE A 105 -7.69 -2.76 -7.14
CA PHE A 105 -7.32 -2.97 -8.55
C PHE A 105 -7.88 -4.25 -9.16
N PHE A 106 -8.46 -5.15 -8.36
CA PHE A 106 -9.04 -6.40 -8.85
C PHE A 106 -10.49 -6.53 -8.41
N ASP A 107 -11.35 -6.86 -9.36
CA ASP A 107 -12.78 -7.01 -9.10
C ASP A 107 -13.10 -8.31 -8.35
N ASN A 108 -14.20 -8.30 -7.60
CA ASN A 108 -14.76 -9.48 -6.90
C ASN A 108 -13.82 -10.13 -5.87
N ILE A 109 -12.93 -9.34 -5.28
CA ILE A 109 -12.06 -9.78 -4.19
C ILE A 109 -12.73 -9.54 -2.84
N HIS A 110 -12.86 -10.60 -2.04
CA HIS A 110 -13.26 -10.49 -0.64
C HIS A 110 -12.03 -10.71 0.25
N ILE A 111 -11.65 -9.67 0.99
CA ILE A 111 -10.55 -9.71 1.95
C ILE A 111 -11.14 -9.88 3.35
N CYS A 112 -10.71 -10.94 4.04
CA CYS A 112 -11.05 -11.16 5.44
C CYS A 112 -9.81 -10.97 6.30
N CYS A 113 -9.92 -10.16 7.36
CA CYS A 113 -8.87 -9.98 8.35
C CYS A 113 -9.23 -10.74 9.62
N GLN A 114 -8.38 -11.66 10.03
CA GLN A 114 -8.54 -12.39 11.28
C GLN A 114 -7.37 -12.11 12.22
N THR A 115 -7.69 -11.78 13.45
CA THR A 115 -6.73 -11.60 14.55
C THR A 115 -7.20 -12.39 15.76
N LYS A 116 -6.45 -12.32 16.86
CA LYS A 116 -6.85 -12.98 18.12
C LYS A 116 -8.09 -12.31 18.75
N LYS A 117 -8.28 -11.00 18.54
CA LYS A 117 -9.38 -10.21 19.09
C LYS A 117 -10.01 -9.37 17.99
N GLU A 118 -11.32 -9.40 17.88
CA GLU A 118 -12.07 -8.63 16.88
C GLU A 118 -11.68 -7.14 16.86
N ASP A 119 -11.55 -6.51 18.04
CA ASP A 119 -11.10 -5.12 18.16
C ASP A 119 -9.73 -4.86 17.51
N ASP A 120 -8.81 -5.83 17.55
CA ASP A 120 -7.50 -5.71 16.88
C ASP A 120 -7.66 -5.83 15.36
N ALA A 121 -8.62 -6.63 14.86
CA ALA A 121 -8.89 -6.72 13.43
C ALA A 121 -9.46 -5.40 12.89
N ASP A 122 -10.42 -4.80 13.60
CA ASP A 122 -10.97 -3.50 13.24
C ASP A 122 -9.90 -2.40 13.34
N SER A 123 -9.37 -2.17 14.55
CA SER A 123 -8.50 -1.01 14.82
C SER A 123 -7.11 -1.09 14.19
N GLU A 124 -6.52 -2.28 14.05
CA GLU A 124 -5.12 -2.43 13.57
C GLU A 124 -5.01 -2.90 12.11
N MET A 125 -6.09 -3.39 11.49
CA MET A 125 -6.10 -3.78 10.08
C MET A 125 -7.04 -2.90 9.27
N ILE A 126 -8.34 -2.93 9.57
CA ILE A 126 -9.38 -2.27 8.78
C ILE A 126 -9.22 -0.75 8.83
N GLN A 127 -9.07 -0.16 10.01
CA GLN A 127 -8.88 1.29 10.15
C GLN A 127 -7.58 1.80 9.49
N ARG A 128 -6.53 0.97 9.42
CA ARG A 128 -5.30 1.32 8.70
C ARG A 128 -5.52 1.33 7.18
N ALA A 129 -6.29 0.38 6.66
CA ALA A 129 -6.68 0.36 5.25
C ALA A 129 -7.51 1.60 4.91
N HIS A 130 -8.52 1.95 5.72
CA HIS A 130 -9.30 3.17 5.53
C HIS A 130 -8.46 4.43 5.61
N PHE A 131 -7.54 4.52 6.58
CA PHE A 131 -6.61 5.63 6.67
C PHE A 131 -5.80 5.78 5.38
N ALA A 132 -5.15 4.71 4.93
CA ALA A 132 -4.32 4.73 3.72
C ALA A 132 -5.15 5.09 2.48
N PHE A 133 -6.35 4.51 2.35
CA PHE A 133 -7.28 4.82 1.28
C PHE A 133 -7.67 6.31 1.27
N GLY A 134 -7.92 6.89 2.45
CA GLY A 134 -8.26 8.29 2.60
C GLY A 134 -7.15 9.26 2.17
N GLN A 135 -5.89 8.82 2.16
CA GLN A 135 -4.76 9.63 1.68
C GLN A 135 -4.63 9.64 0.16
N PHE A 136 -5.31 8.76 -0.56
CA PHE A 136 -5.16 8.70 -2.01
C PHE A 136 -5.79 9.91 -2.71
N PRO A 137 -5.25 10.30 -3.87
CA PRO A 137 -5.87 11.31 -4.72
C PRO A 137 -7.30 10.90 -5.10
N ILE A 138 -8.20 11.87 -5.28
CA ILE A 138 -9.62 11.60 -5.59
C ILE A 138 -9.76 10.71 -6.83
N TRP A 139 -8.91 10.93 -7.85
CA TRP A 139 -8.92 10.16 -9.08
C TRP A 139 -8.54 8.68 -8.91
N MET A 140 -7.76 8.34 -7.87
CA MET A 140 -7.38 6.96 -7.55
C MET A 140 -8.42 6.25 -6.65
N ARG A 141 -9.24 7.02 -5.92
CA ARG A 141 -10.29 6.50 -5.01
C ARG A 141 -11.55 6.06 -5.77
N LYS A 142 -11.41 5.24 -6.82
CA LYS A 142 -12.56 4.76 -7.61
C LYS A 142 -13.47 3.81 -6.84
N TYR A 143 -12.91 3.01 -5.93
CA TYR A 143 -13.65 2.02 -5.14
C TYR A 143 -13.35 2.23 -3.67
N SER A 144 -14.32 2.71 -2.90
CA SER A 144 -14.19 2.72 -1.44
C SER A 144 -14.24 1.28 -0.94
N PRO A 145 -13.31 0.82 -0.10
CA PRO A 145 -13.56 -0.37 0.71
C PRO A 145 -14.85 -0.11 1.49
N ALA A 146 -15.83 -1.01 1.30
CA ALA A 146 -17.15 -0.95 1.93
C ALA A 146 -17.10 -1.34 3.40
#